data_AF-A0A0G2HXU2-F1
#
_entry.id   AF-A0A0G2HXU2-F1
#
_cell.length_a   1.000
_cell.length_b   1.000
_cell.length_c   1.000
_cell.angle_alpha   90.00
_cell.angle_beta   90.00
_cell.angle_gamma   90.00
#
_symmetry.space_group_name_H-M   'P 1'
#
loop_
_entity.id
_entity.type
_entity.pdbx_description
1 polymer ?
#
loop_
_entity_poly.entity_id
_entity_poly.type
_entity_poly.pdbx_seq_one_letter_code
_entity_poly.pdbx_strand_id
1 'polypeptide(L)'
;MQRVADNIAAFGGDPDKITLTYKGKPLFRGAIMNPGSAVPTDPVDSIKAQAIYDAVVQGVGCAGKADTLQCLRKAEYQKLLTSMNSVPAILSFNALALSYLPRPDGKFLVSSPEDFAASGQLTQIPFIIGDQKDEGTLFGLFTSNISTSDDFKDYLKTLYFTNTNPQIVDQFVGDAVFAMSRRAVLNITAGLQPGVKHWSYLSQYDRGTPVLGTFHGSDLIQAFYGIKDNFAASAIVNYFLNFAYNLDPTDASGGTRATEGEKSSSTGPTGRPASR
;
A
#
# COMPACT_ATOMS: atom_id res chain seq x y z
N MET A 1 1.31 -9.58 -15.41
CA MET A 1 2.73 -9.99 -15.44
C MET A 1 3.05 -10.98 -16.54
N GLN A 2 2.42 -12.16 -16.63
CA GLN A 2 2.74 -13.16 -17.68
C GLN A 2 2.65 -12.62 -19.11
N ARG A 3 1.56 -11.93 -19.46
CA ARG A 3 1.44 -11.26 -20.78
C ARG A 3 2.54 -10.23 -21.05
N VAL A 4 3.00 -9.51 -20.03
CA VAL A 4 4.10 -8.53 -20.19
C VAL A 4 5.40 -9.28 -20.45
N ALA A 5 5.72 -10.29 -19.62
CA ALA A 5 6.91 -11.13 -19.81
C ALA A 5 6.96 -11.79 -21.20
N ASP A 6 5.81 -12.23 -21.72
CA ASP A 6 5.73 -12.90 -23.03
C ASP A 6 5.82 -11.92 -24.22
N ASN A 7 5.50 -10.63 -24.06
CA ASN A 7 5.30 -9.72 -25.20
C ASN A 7 6.10 -8.41 -25.16
N ILE A 8 6.63 -7.98 -24.00
CA ILE A 8 7.19 -6.61 -23.86
C ILE A 8 8.42 -6.37 -24.76
N ALA A 9 9.15 -7.44 -25.10
CA ALA A 9 10.25 -7.39 -26.07
C ALA A 9 9.81 -6.85 -27.44
N ALA A 10 8.59 -7.17 -27.88
CA ALA A 10 8.03 -6.67 -29.14
C ALA A 10 7.72 -5.16 -29.10
N PHE A 11 7.65 -4.57 -27.90
CA PHE A 11 7.42 -3.14 -27.68
C PHE A 11 8.69 -2.40 -27.23
N GLY A 12 9.87 -3.04 -27.36
CA GLY A 12 11.16 -2.45 -27.02
C GLY A 12 11.52 -2.50 -25.52
N GLY A 13 10.73 -3.19 -24.69
CA GLY A 13 11.08 -3.42 -23.28
C GLY A 13 11.93 -4.68 -23.09
N ASP A 14 12.79 -4.66 -22.07
CA ASP A 14 13.68 -5.76 -21.74
C ASP A 14 12.97 -6.78 -20.82
N PRO A 15 12.70 -8.02 -21.27
CA PRO A 15 12.04 -9.04 -20.47
C PRO A 15 12.91 -9.59 -19.31
N ASP A 16 14.23 -9.34 -19.30
CA ASP A 16 15.14 -9.71 -18.20
C ASP A 16 15.16 -8.62 -17.08
N LYS A 17 14.42 -7.54 -17.30
CA LYS A 17 13.82 -6.53 -16.40
C LYS A 17 13.10 -6.96 -15.10
N ILE A 18 13.00 -8.26 -14.78
CA ILE A 18 11.77 -8.84 -14.20
C ILE A 18 12.09 -10.13 -13.31
N THR A 19 11.54 -10.37 -12.07
CA THR A 19 11.61 -11.38 -10.92
C THR A 19 10.32 -11.85 -10.14
N LEU A 20 10.02 -13.16 -10.26
CA LEU A 20 8.96 -14.07 -9.75
C LEU A 20 8.80 -15.16 -10.83
N THR A 21 8.94 -16.45 -10.59
CA THR A 21 9.19 -17.40 -11.70
C THR A 21 7.93 -17.82 -12.49
N TYR A 22 7.82 -17.45 -13.77
CA TYR A 22 6.90 -18.03 -14.76
C TYR A 22 7.68 -18.79 -15.82
N LYS A 23 7.39 -20.10 -15.99
CA LYS A 23 8.17 -21.00 -16.86
C LYS A 23 9.68 -20.99 -16.56
N GLY A 24 10.06 -20.86 -15.29
CA GLY A 24 11.45 -20.77 -14.86
C GLY A 24 12.10 -19.39 -15.09
N LYS A 25 11.36 -18.38 -15.58
CA LYS A 25 11.86 -17.02 -15.77
C LYS A 25 11.26 -16.00 -14.78
N PRO A 26 12.08 -15.10 -14.23
CA PRO A 26 11.67 -14.09 -13.24
C PRO A 26 10.60 -13.06 -13.81
N LEU A 27 9.56 -12.59 -13.03
CA LEU A 27 8.32 -11.79 -13.34
C LEU A 27 8.19 -10.29 -12.84
N PHE A 28 8.98 -9.73 -11.90
CA PHE A 28 9.37 -8.29 -11.68
C PHE A 28 10.70 -8.09 -10.84
N ARG A 29 11.75 -7.36 -11.26
CA ARG A 29 13.09 -7.48 -10.58
C ARG A 29 13.36 -6.48 -9.45
N GLY A 30 12.40 -5.59 -9.26
CA GLY A 30 12.31 -4.66 -8.16
C GLY A 30 10.86 -4.22 -7.99
N ALA A 31 10.57 -3.60 -6.86
CA ALA A 31 9.24 -3.08 -6.56
C ALA A 31 9.33 -1.63 -6.09
N ILE A 32 8.36 -0.80 -6.51
CA ILE A 32 8.13 0.52 -5.93
C ILE A 32 6.74 0.47 -5.30
N MET A 33 6.67 0.70 -4.01
CA MET A 33 5.45 0.64 -3.20
C MET A 33 5.11 2.03 -2.68
N ASN A 34 4.07 2.67 -3.24
CA ASN A 34 3.64 3.99 -2.82
C ASN A 34 2.14 4.28 -3.07
N PRO A 35 1.41 4.77 -2.06
CA PRO A 35 1.60 4.51 -0.64
C PRO A 35 1.10 3.13 -0.23
N GLY A 36 1.76 2.54 0.76
CA GLY A 36 1.32 1.29 1.38
C GLY A 36 2.07 0.03 0.96
N SER A 37 1.88 -1.01 1.76
CA SER A 37 2.48 -2.33 1.59
C SER A 37 1.45 -3.42 1.92
N ALA A 38 1.89 -4.62 2.25
CA ALA A 38 0.98 -5.70 2.57
C ALA A 38 0.38 -5.51 3.98
N VAL A 39 -0.94 -5.69 4.10
CA VAL A 39 -1.70 -5.46 5.33
C VAL A 39 -2.24 -6.80 5.84
N PRO A 40 -2.15 -7.09 7.15
CA PRO A 40 -2.78 -8.26 7.75
C PRO A 40 -4.26 -8.36 7.38
N THR A 41 -4.71 -9.57 7.04
CA THR A 41 -6.06 -9.76 6.52
C THR A 41 -6.58 -11.17 6.83
N ASP A 42 -7.84 -11.23 7.25
CA ASP A 42 -8.49 -12.52 7.49
C ASP A 42 -8.68 -13.31 6.18
N PRO A 43 -8.77 -14.65 6.27
CA PRO A 43 -9.07 -15.53 5.14
C PRO A 43 -10.31 -15.15 4.34
N VAL A 44 -10.38 -15.63 3.09
CA VAL A 44 -11.45 -15.33 2.13
C VAL A 44 -12.83 -15.85 2.57
N ASP A 45 -12.86 -16.84 3.45
CA ASP A 45 -14.06 -17.44 4.07
C ASP A 45 -14.32 -16.93 5.50
N SER A 46 -13.66 -15.86 5.91
CA SER A 46 -13.88 -15.20 7.21
C SER A 46 -15.30 -14.64 7.35
N ILE A 47 -15.72 -14.42 8.60
CA ILE A 47 -17.03 -13.83 8.96
C ILE A 47 -17.28 -12.52 8.18
N LYS A 48 -16.26 -11.66 8.09
CA LYS A 48 -16.37 -10.39 7.36
C LYS A 48 -16.58 -10.62 5.86
N ALA A 49 -15.77 -11.48 5.24
CA ALA A 49 -15.89 -11.75 3.81
C ALA A 49 -17.24 -12.41 3.46
N GLN A 50 -17.70 -13.35 4.29
CA GLN A 50 -18.99 -14.01 4.12
C GLN A 50 -20.15 -13.02 4.25
N ALA A 51 -20.11 -12.12 5.24
CA ALA A 51 -21.15 -11.09 5.41
C ALA A 51 -21.26 -10.15 4.20
N ILE A 52 -20.11 -9.78 3.60
CA ILE A 52 -20.10 -9.01 2.35
C ILE A 52 -20.71 -9.80 1.19
N TYR A 53 -20.34 -11.08 1.03
CA TYR A 53 -20.91 -11.96 0.01
C TYR A 53 -22.43 -12.10 0.17
N ASP A 54 -22.91 -12.34 1.39
CA ASP A 54 -24.33 -12.52 1.68
C ASP A 54 -25.14 -11.25 1.40
N ALA A 55 -24.60 -10.06 1.70
CA ALA A 55 -25.23 -8.79 1.36
C ALA A 55 -25.40 -8.61 -0.16
N VAL A 56 -24.39 -9.00 -0.95
CA VAL A 56 -24.46 -8.97 -2.41
C VAL A 56 -25.49 -9.99 -2.94
N VAL A 57 -25.47 -11.22 -2.41
CA VAL A 57 -26.46 -12.25 -2.74
C VAL A 57 -27.88 -11.76 -2.45
N GLN A 58 -28.09 -11.10 -1.32
CA GLN A 58 -29.38 -10.55 -0.94
C GLN A 58 -29.82 -9.41 -1.87
N GLY A 59 -28.96 -8.42 -2.13
CA GLY A 59 -29.31 -7.28 -2.98
C GLY A 59 -29.58 -7.66 -4.45
N VAL A 60 -28.92 -8.70 -4.96
CA VAL A 60 -29.23 -9.26 -6.28
C VAL A 60 -30.52 -10.10 -6.27
N GLY A 61 -31.03 -10.52 -5.11
CA GLY A 61 -32.19 -11.41 -4.99
C GLY A 61 -31.85 -12.89 -5.25
N CYS A 62 -30.60 -13.28 -5.01
CA CYS A 62 -30.11 -14.65 -5.10
C CYS A 62 -30.19 -15.41 -3.76
N ALA A 63 -30.67 -14.77 -2.69
CA ALA A 63 -30.84 -15.41 -1.38
C ALA A 63 -31.73 -16.66 -1.48
N GLY A 64 -31.35 -17.73 -0.75
CA GLY A 64 -32.09 -19.00 -0.73
C GLY A 64 -31.97 -19.87 -1.98
N LYS A 65 -31.16 -19.48 -2.99
CA LYS A 65 -30.81 -20.37 -4.10
C LYS A 65 -29.85 -21.46 -3.64
N ALA A 66 -29.98 -22.66 -4.19
CA ALA A 66 -29.06 -23.77 -3.91
C ALA A 66 -27.60 -23.47 -4.32
N ASP A 67 -27.42 -22.72 -5.41
CA ASP A 67 -26.12 -22.19 -5.84
C ASP A 67 -26.24 -20.67 -6.04
N THR A 68 -25.90 -19.93 -4.99
CA THR A 68 -25.97 -18.46 -4.97
C THR A 68 -24.95 -17.84 -5.91
N LEU A 69 -23.77 -18.44 -6.07
CA LEU A 69 -22.72 -17.94 -6.94
C LEU A 69 -23.11 -18.05 -8.41
N GLN A 70 -23.69 -19.19 -8.80
CA GLN A 70 -24.20 -19.36 -10.17
C GLN A 70 -25.40 -18.45 -10.45
N CYS A 71 -26.21 -18.14 -9.45
CA CYS A 71 -27.25 -17.11 -9.57
C CYS A 71 -26.63 -15.73 -9.85
N LEU A 72 -25.60 -15.33 -9.10
CA LEU A 72 -24.90 -14.05 -9.30
C LEU A 72 -24.30 -13.93 -10.71
N ARG A 73 -23.70 -15.01 -11.25
CA ARG A 73 -23.13 -15.02 -12.61
C ARG A 73 -24.17 -14.80 -13.72
N LYS A 74 -25.44 -15.10 -13.45
CA LYS A 74 -26.56 -14.92 -14.39
C LYS A 74 -27.34 -13.64 -14.14
N ALA A 75 -27.01 -12.89 -13.10
CA ALA A 75 -27.70 -11.66 -12.76
C ALA A 75 -27.50 -10.60 -13.84
N GLU A 76 -28.48 -9.71 -13.96
CA GLU A 76 -28.32 -8.51 -14.77
C GLU A 76 -27.14 -7.69 -14.23
N TYR A 77 -26.27 -7.25 -15.14
CA TYR A 77 -25.07 -6.49 -14.81
C TYR A 77 -25.36 -5.31 -13.88
N GLN A 78 -26.38 -4.50 -14.19
CA GLN A 78 -26.69 -3.30 -13.42
C GLN A 78 -27.11 -3.64 -11.98
N LYS A 79 -27.88 -4.71 -11.81
CA LYS A 79 -28.31 -5.18 -10.49
C LYS A 79 -27.12 -5.69 -9.67
N LEU A 80 -26.24 -6.47 -10.30
CA LEU A 80 -25.02 -6.95 -9.66
C LEU A 80 -24.11 -5.78 -9.25
N LEU A 81 -23.87 -4.82 -10.16
CA LEU A 81 -23.06 -3.63 -9.89
C LEU A 81 -23.62 -2.81 -8.72
N THR A 82 -24.93 -2.52 -8.74
CA THR A 82 -25.58 -1.78 -7.66
C THR A 82 -25.46 -2.50 -6.32
N SER A 83 -25.63 -3.83 -6.30
CA SER A 83 -25.49 -4.61 -5.07
C SER A 83 -24.05 -4.73 -4.58
N MET A 84 -23.06 -4.83 -5.48
CA MET A 84 -21.65 -4.84 -5.09
C MET A 84 -21.20 -3.49 -4.52
N ASN A 85 -21.83 -2.38 -4.95
CA ASN A 85 -21.55 -1.04 -4.47
C ASN A 85 -22.36 -0.63 -3.23
N SER A 86 -23.28 -1.47 -2.73
CA SER A 86 -24.10 -1.13 -1.56
C SER A 86 -23.44 -1.45 -0.22
N VAL A 87 -22.31 -2.17 -0.23
CA VAL A 87 -21.52 -2.46 0.98
C VAL A 87 -20.59 -1.27 1.32
N PRO A 88 -20.07 -1.18 2.56
CA PRO A 88 -19.26 -0.03 2.97
C PRO A 88 -18.08 0.24 2.03
N ALA A 89 -17.97 1.49 1.58
CA ALA A 89 -16.93 1.96 0.67
C ALA A 89 -15.75 2.59 1.44
N ILE A 90 -14.61 2.76 0.76
CA ILE A 90 -13.41 3.37 1.36
C ILE A 90 -13.61 4.83 1.79
N LEU A 91 -14.46 5.59 1.09
CA LEU A 91 -14.84 6.96 1.44
C LEU A 91 -16.16 6.96 2.23
N SER A 92 -16.16 6.26 3.36
CA SER A 92 -17.29 6.17 4.28
C SER A 92 -16.79 6.05 5.71
N PHE A 93 -17.70 5.99 6.69
CA PHE A 93 -17.36 5.77 8.09
C PHE A 93 -16.42 4.57 8.30
N ASN A 94 -16.55 3.51 7.48
CA ASN A 94 -15.71 2.32 7.59
C ASN A 94 -14.25 2.56 7.15
N ALA A 95 -13.98 3.62 6.39
CA ALA A 95 -12.64 4.01 5.94
C ALA A 95 -11.82 2.82 5.40
N LEU A 96 -10.68 2.52 6.03
CA LEU A 96 -9.73 1.47 5.63
C LEU A 96 -10.17 0.06 6.08
N ALA A 97 -11.31 -0.10 6.75
CA ALA A 97 -11.91 -1.40 7.05
C ALA A 97 -12.60 -1.99 5.81
N LEU A 98 -11.84 -2.18 4.73
CA LEU A 98 -12.32 -2.46 3.38
C LEU A 98 -13.25 -3.68 3.28
N SER A 99 -14.30 -3.54 2.47
CA SER A 99 -15.21 -4.64 2.09
C SER A 99 -14.55 -5.59 1.09
N TYR A 100 -13.80 -5.04 0.13
CA TYR A 100 -13.09 -5.78 -0.90
C TYR A 100 -11.58 -5.52 -0.80
N LEU A 101 -10.81 -6.59 -0.62
CA LEU A 101 -9.35 -6.60 -0.59
C LEU A 101 -8.87 -8.05 -0.84
N PRO A 102 -7.60 -8.27 -1.23
CA PRO A 102 -7.02 -9.60 -1.27
C PRO A 102 -7.09 -10.29 0.10
N ARG A 103 -7.47 -11.56 0.12
CA ARG A 103 -7.59 -12.39 1.32
C ARG A 103 -6.99 -13.78 1.09
N PRO A 104 -6.39 -14.42 2.10
CA PRO A 104 -5.86 -15.76 1.97
C PRO A 104 -6.92 -16.74 1.47
N ASP A 105 -6.60 -17.46 0.40
CA ASP A 105 -7.45 -18.48 -0.24
C ASP A 105 -6.79 -19.86 -0.24
N GLY A 106 -5.58 -19.97 0.33
CA GLY A 106 -4.78 -21.19 0.38
C GLY A 106 -4.15 -21.57 -0.97
N LYS A 107 -4.27 -20.73 -2.00
CA LYS A 107 -3.75 -21.02 -3.35
C LYS A 107 -2.97 -19.86 -3.93
N PHE A 108 -3.64 -18.74 -4.20
CA PHE A 108 -3.00 -17.54 -4.74
C PHE A 108 -2.32 -16.75 -3.62
N LEU A 109 -3.06 -16.47 -2.55
CA LEU A 109 -2.52 -15.91 -1.31
C LEU A 109 -2.63 -17.00 -0.25
N VAL A 110 -1.50 -17.66 0.03
CA VAL A 110 -1.51 -18.88 0.87
C VAL A 110 -1.71 -18.55 2.35
N SER A 111 -1.16 -17.44 2.83
CA SER A 111 -1.30 -16.96 4.21
C SER A 111 -1.45 -15.44 4.26
N SER A 112 -1.75 -14.90 5.44
CA SER A 112 -1.78 -13.47 5.65
C SER A 112 -0.36 -12.87 5.52
N PRO A 113 -0.19 -11.61 5.06
CA PRO A 113 1.14 -11.04 4.82
C PRO A 113 2.10 -11.04 6.02
N GLU A 114 1.60 -10.87 7.24
CA GLU A 114 2.39 -10.94 8.47
C GLU A 114 2.96 -12.33 8.73
N ASP A 115 2.27 -13.40 8.31
CA ASP A 115 2.77 -14.77 8.44
C ASP A 115 3.90 -15.03 7.44
N PHE A 116 3.77 -14.53 6.21
CA PHE A 116 4.85 -14.57 5.22
C PHE A 116 6.08 -13.81 5.71
N ALA A 117 5.85 -12.66 6.32
CA ALA A 117 6.89 -11.82 6.86
C ALA A 117 7.57 -12.50 8.07
N ALA A 118 6.81 -13.10 9.00
CA ALA A 118 7.35 -13.81 10.15
C ALA A 118 8.10 -15.11 9.77
N SER A 119 7.66 -15.81 8.72
CA SER A 119 8.31 -17.04 8.23
C SER A 119 9.50 -16.81 7.29
N GLY A 120 9.80 -15.56 6.95
CA GLY A 120 10.89 -15.19 6.03
C GLY A 120 10.64 -15.58 4.57
N GLN A 121 9.42 -16.01 4.23
CA GLN A 121 9.01 -16.40 2.87
C GLN A 121 8.68 -15.16 2.01
N LEU A 122 9.57 -14.17 2.04
CA LEU A 122 9.44 -12.94 1.27
C LEU A 122 10.27 -13.04 -0.01
N THR A 123 9.77 -12.45 -1.11
CA THR A 123 10.52 -12.39 -2.36
C THR A 123 11.74 -11.48 -2.19
N GLN A 124 12.94 -12.02 -2.45
CA GLN A 124 14.21 -11.30 -2.30
C GLN A 124 14.51 -10.44 -3.53
N ILE A 125 13.88 -9.28 -3.61
CA ILE A 125 14.12 -8.29 -4.67
C ILE A 125 14.37 -6.91 -4.08
N PRO A 126 15.19 -6.05 -4.71
CA PRO A 126 15.32 -4.67 -4.29
C PRO A 126 13.97 -3.95 -4.33
N PHE A 127 13.75 -2.99 -3.43
CA PHE A 127 12.52 -2.19 -3.47
C PHE A 127 12.68 -0.77 -2.93
N ILE A 128 11.78 0.11 -3.39
CA ILE A 128 11.52 1.43 -2.80
C ILE A 128 10.16 1.37 -2.12
N ILE A 129 10.05 1.89 -0.90
CA ILE A 129 8.78 2.02 -0.18
C ILE A 129 8.60 3.42 0.41
N GLY A 130 7.50 4.07 0.08
CA GLY A 130 7.19 5.43 0.51
C GLY A 130 5.82 5.56 1.14
N ASP A 131 5.68 6.58 1.97
CA ASP A 131 4.41 7.09 2.46
C ASP A 131 4.34 8.61 2.27
N GLN A 132 3.13 9.13 2.27
CA GLN A 132 2.84 10.54 2.46
C GLN A 132 2.91 10.86 3.96
N LYS A 133 3.23 12.11 4.33
CA LYS A 133 3.31 12.48 5.75
C LYS A 133 1.98 12.27 6.48
N ASP A 134 0.89 12.59 5.80
CA ASP A 134 -0.43 12.75 6.39
C ASP A 134 -1.43 11.74 5.76
N GLU A 135 -1.02 10.47 5.60
CA GLU A 135 -1.82 9.40 4.96
C GLU A 135 -3.26 9.28 5.47
N GLY A 136 -3.45 9.44 6.78
CA GLY A 136 -4.73 9.23 7.44
C GLY A 136 -5.74 10.37 7.28
N THR A 137 -5.30 11.59 6.91
CA THR A 137 -6.16 12.79 6.99
C THR A 137 -7.35 12.72 6.05
N LEU A 138 -7.18 12.19 4.84
CA LEU A 138 -8.25 12.00 3.87
C LEU A 138 -9.35 11.08 4.41
N PHE A 139 -8.96 9.96 5.01
CA PHE A 139 -9.89 8.97 5.55
C PHE A 139 -10.57 9.46 6.83
N GLY A 140 -9.86 10.24 7.64
CA GLY A 140 -10.39 10.87 8.86
C GLY A 140 -11.54 11.85 8.60
N LEU A 141 -11.69 12.37 7.37
CA LEU A 141 -12.83 13.22 7.00
C LEU A 141 -14.19 12.49 7.11
N PHE A 142 -14.19 11.16 7.03
CA PHE A 142 -15.42 10.35 7.03
C PHE A 142 -15.78 9.77 8.40
N THR A 143 -14.97 10.07 9.42
CA THR A 143 -15.16 9.60 10.81
C THR A 143 -15.38 10.75 11.78
N SER A 144 -16.03 11.84 11.33
CA SER A 144 -16.21 13.08 12.10
C SER A 144 -17.02 12.93 13.39
N ASN A 145 -17.78 11.84 13.53
CA ASN A 145 -18.53 11.48 14.73
C ASN A 145 -17.65 10.78 15.79
N ILE A 146 -16.42 10.39 15.47
CA ILE A 146 -15.45 9.91 16.45
C ILE A 146 -14.81 11.12 17.10
N SER A 147 -15.26 11.46 18.31
CA SER A 147 -14.88 12.72 18.97
C SER A 147 -14.18 12.51 20.31
N THR A 148 -14.21 11.29 20.84
CA THR A 148 -13.59 10.91 22.11
C THR A 148 -12.68 9.69 21.95
N SER A 149 -11.82 9.47 22.95
CA SER A 149 -10.99 8.26 23.01
C SER A 149 -11.83 6.99 23.06
N ASP A 150 -13.00 7.03 23.71
CA ASP A 150 -13.88 5.86 23.82
C ASP A 150 -14.55 5.57 22.48
N ASP A 151 -15.04 6.59 21.75
CA ASP A 151 -15.54 6.42 20.38
C ASP A 151 -14.48 5.77 19.48
N PHE A 152 -13.22 6.21 19.63
CA PHE A 152 -12.12 5.70 18.82
C PHE A 152 -11.78 4.23 19.15
N LYS A 153 -11.78 3.87 20.45
CA LYS A 153 -11.57 2.48 20.87
C LYS A 153 -12.68 1.57 20.37
N ASP A 154 -13.93 2.02 20.46
CA ASP A 154 -15.08 1.25 20.00
C ASP A 154 -15.07 1.10 18.48
N TYR A 155 -14.69 2.14 17.75
CA TYR A 155 -14.46 2.09 16.31
C TYR A 155 -13.42 1.03 15.91
N LEU A 156 -12.25 1.05 16.56
CA LEU A 156 -11.18 0.09 16.30
C LEU A 156 -11.59 -1.35 16.62
N LYS A 157 -12.22 -1.59 17.78
CA LYS A 157 -12.73 -2.92 18.16
C LYS A 157 -13.75 -3.44 17.17
N THR A 158 -14.66 -2.58 16.72
CA THR A 158 -15.78 -2.97 15.86
C THR A 158 -15.33 -3.28 14.43
N LEU A 159 -14.37 -2.53 13.90
CA LEU A 159 -14.05 -2.59 12.47
C LEU A 159 -12.70 -3.21 12.11
N TYR A 160 -11.70 -3.12 13.00
CA TYR A 160 -10.32 -3.52 12.72
C TYR A 160 -9.84 -4.69 13.59
N PHE A 161 -10.32 -4.78 14.83
CA PHE A 161 -9.81 -5.73 15.82
C PHE A 161 -10.92 -6.61 16.42
N THR A 162 -11.78 -7.15 15.55
CA THR A 162 -12.97 -7.92 15.97
C THR A 162 -12.63 -9.18 16.77
N ASN A 163 -11.41 -9.71 16.64
CA ASN A 163 -10.95 -10.95 17.28
C ASN A 163 -9.72 -10.74 18.19
N THR A 164 -9.35 -9.50 18.51
CA THR A 164 -8.12 -9.19 19.25
C THR A 164 -8.42 -8.88 20.72
N ASN A 165 -7.46 -9.13 21.61
CA ASN A 165 -7.52 -8.71 23.00
C ASN A 165 -7.72 -7.17 23.09
N PRO A 166 -8.74 -6.68 23.82
CA PRO A 166 -9.01 -5.25 24.01
C PRO A 166 -7.80 -4.41 24.43
N GLN A 167 -6.82 -5.00 25.13
CA GLN A 167 -5.60 -4.34 25.59
C GLN A 167 -4.64 -3.97 24.46
N ILE A 168 -4.73 -4.62 23.29
CA ILE A 168 -3.93 -4.32 22.11
C ILE A 168 -4.49 -3.09 21.38
N VAL A 169 -5.79 -2.84 21.47
CA VAL A 169 -6.47 -1.68 20.86
C VAL A 169 -5.99 -0.37 21.49
N ASP A 170 -5.62 -0.38 22.77
CA ASP A 170 -5.10 0.79 23.48
C ASP A 170 -3.71 1.25 22.98
N GLN A 171 -3.01 0.46 22.16
CA GLN A 171 -1.65 0.74 21.68
C GLN A 171 -1.59 1.23 20.22
N PHE A 172 -2.72 1.32 19.52
CA PHE A 172 -2.77 1.62 18.08
C PHE A 172 -3.57 2.89 17.79
N VAL A 173 -2.89 3.99 17.45
CA VAL A 173 -3.52 5.24 16.97
C VAL A 173 -2.69 5.82 15.82
N GLY A 174 -3.34 6.16 14.70
CA GLY A 174 -2.81 7.07 13.66
C GLY A 174 -1.88 6.46 12.60
N ASP A 175 -0.83 5.74 12.99
CA ASP A 175 0.23 5.32 12.06
C ASP A 175 -0.02 3.93 11.41
N ALA A 176 -1.10 3.22 11.77
CA ALA A 176 -1.18 1.76 11.68
C ALA A 176 -1.11 1.16 10.27
N VAL A 177 -1.82 1.74 9.31
CA VAL A 177 -2.05 1.06 8.03
C VAL A 177 -0.91 1.30 7.05
N PHE A 178 -0.38 2.52 6.99
CA PHE A 178 0.64 2.90 6.00
C PHE A 178 2.02 3.02 6.64
N ALA A 179 2.22 4.04 7.51
CA ALA A 179 3.51 4.32 8.13
C ALA A 179 4.07 3.17 9.00
N MET A 180 3.22 2.50 9.80
CA MET A 180 3.64 1.33 10.60
C MET A 180 3.89 0.12 9.73
N SER A 181 3.03 -0.17 8.75
CA SER A 181 3.26 -1.28 7.81
C SER A 181 4.57 -1.10 7.06
N ARG A 182 4.88 0.11 6.58
CA ARG A 182 6.19 0.43 5.99
C ARG A 182 7.33 0.16 6.96
N ARG A 183 7.25 0.66 8.20
CA ARG A 183 8.28 0.40 9.23
C ARG A 183 8.45 -1.09 9.53
N ALA A 184 7.35 -1.84 9.57
CA ALA A 184 7.37 -3.28 9.78
C ALA A 184 8.06 -4.00 8.62
N VAL A 185 7.70 -3.70 7.37
CA VAL A 185 8.35 -4.26 6.17
C VAL A 185 9.85 -3.99 6.17
N LEU A 186 10.27 -2.76 6.49
CA LEU A 186 11.69 -2.39 6.55
C LEU A 186 12.43 -3.18 7.65
N ASN A 187 11.87 -3.25 8.86
CA ASN A 187 12.50 -3.96 9.97
C ASN A 187 12.60 -5.47 9.71
N ILE A 188 11.53 -6.07 9.17
CA ILE A 188 11.49 -7.50 8.87
C ILE A 188 12.48 -7.84 7.75
N THR A 189 12.53 -7.04 6.68
CA THR A 189 13.48 -7.24 5.58
C THR A 189 14.92 -7.09 6.07
N ALA A 190 15.23 -6.05 6.86
CA ALA A 190 16.56 -5.84 7.39
C ALA A 190 17.03 -7.00 8.29
N GLY A 191 16.12 -7.61 9.05
CA GLY A 191 16.42 -8.74 9.93
C GLY A 191 16.53 -10.09 9.21
N LEU A 192 15.62 -10.39 8.29
CA LEU A 192 15.51 -11.70 7.64
C LEU A 192 16.23 -11.79 6.29
N GLN A 193 16.43 -10.65 5.62
CA GLN A 193 16.96 -10.58 4.26
C GLN A 193 18.00 -9.44 4.13
N PRO A 194 19.10 -9.45 4.91
CA PRO A 194 20.06 -8.34 4.96
C PRO A 194 20.77 -8.05 3.63
N GLY A 195 20.77 -8.99 2.69
CA GLY A 195 21.31 -8.79 1.34
C GLY A 195 20.38 -8.04 0.38
N VAL A 196 19.12 -7.83 0.75
CA VAL A 196 18.13 -7.15 -0.09
C VAL A 196 18.24 -5.64 0.10
N LYS A 197 18.72 -4.94 -0.94
CA LYS A 197 18.78 -3.48 -0.96
C LYS A 197 17.37 -2.88 -0.93
N HIS A 198 17.15 -1.92 -0.06
CA HIS A 198 15.86 -1.23 0.02
C HIS A 198 16.06 0.25 0.37
N TRP A 199 15.16 1.07 -0.14
CA TRP A 199 15.13 2.51 0.12
C TRP A 199 13.75 2.91 0.61
N SER A 200 13.71 3.95 1.44
CA SER A 200 12.45 4.49 1.92
C SER A 200 12.44 6.01 1.93
N TYR A 201 11.27 6.59 1.74
CA TYR A 201 11.05 8.03 1.82
C TYR A 201 9.74 8.37 2.54
N LEU A 202 9.63 9.62 2.96
CA LEU A 202 8.41 10.20 3.53
C LEU A 202 8.17 11.55 2.85
N SER A 203 7.09 11.66 2.08
CA SER A 203 6.77 12.87 1.33
C SER A 203 6.21 13.97 2.24
N GLN A 204 6.71 15.20 2.09
CA GLN A 204 6.19 16.39 2.81
C GLN A 204 5.99 17.60 1.89
N TYR A 205 5.93 17.39 0.57
CA TYR A 205 5.92 18.46 -0.43
C TYR A 205 4.65 19.32 -0.39
N ASP A 206 3.55 18.81 0.19
CA ASP A 206 2.26 19.52 0.35
C ASP A 206 2.01 19.94 1.81
N ARG A 207 3.08 20.12 2.58
CA ARG A 207 3.00 20.68 3.93
C ARG A 207 2.31 22.04 3.88
N GLY A 208 1.22 22.18 4.62
CA GLY A 208 0.44 23.42 4.70
C GLY A 208 -0.87 23.40 3.92
N THR A 209 -1.16 22.33 3.16
CA THR A 209 -2.50 22.11 2.59
C THR A 209 -3.53 22.06 3.73
N PRO A 210 -4.54 22.95 3.77
CA PRO A 210 -5.50 23.00 4.86
C PRO A 210 -6.19 21.66 5.08
N VAL A 211 -6.30 21.23 6.35
CA VAL A 211 -6.91 19.98 6.82
C VAL A 211 -6.16 18.70 6.39
N LEU A 212 -5.76 18.59 5.12
CA LEU A 212 -5.22 17.37 4.54
C LEU A 212 -3.69 17.21 4.67
N GLY A 213 -2.93 18.30 4.65
CA GLY A 213 -1.46 18.21 4.58
C GLY A 213 -0.97 17.50 3.31
N THR A 214 0.10 16.69 3.42
CA THR A 214 0.55 15.79 2.35
C THR A 214 -0.20 14.47 2.47
N PHE A 215 -1.40 14.42 1.91
CA PHE A 215 -2.37 13.33 2.10
C PHE A 215 -2.21 12.17 1.11
N HIS A 216 -2.88 11.06 1.39
CA HIS A 216 -2.92 9.85 0.55
C HIS A 216 -3.29 10.15 -0.91
N GLY A 217 -2.47 9.70 -1.87
CA GLY A 217 -2.70 9.88 -3.31
C GLY A 217 -2.25 11.24 -3.87
N SER A 218 -1.76 12.17 -3.02
CA SER A 218 -1.19 13.46 -3.50
C SER A 218 0.06 13.27 -4.38
N ASP A 219 0.72 12.13 -4.26
CA ASP A 219 1.89 11.73 -5.04
C ASP A 219 1.57 11.53 -6.52
N LEU A 220 0.34 11.15 -6.85
CA LEU A 220 -0.11 11.03 -8.24
C LEU A 220 -0.04 12.39 -8.95
N ILE A 221 -0.48 13.45 -8.27
CA ILE A 221 -0.41 14.84 -8.76
C ILE A 221 1.05 15.26 -8.90
N GLN A 222 1.89 14.86 -7.95
CA GLN A 222 3.29 15.25 -7.89
C GLN A 222 4.16 14.53 -8.93
N ALA A 223 3.90 13.25 -9.24
CA ALA A 223 4.79 12.40 -10.03
C ALA A 223 4.29 12.07 -11.44
N PHE A 224 2.97 11.97 -11.67
CA PHE A 224 2.44 11.39 -12.92
C PHE A 224 1.68 12.38 -13.80
N TYR A 225 1.06 13.41 -13.24
CA TYR A 225 0.23 14.33 -14.03
C TYR A 225 1.00 15.54 -14.59
N GLY A 226 2.29 15.70 -14.27
CA GLY A 226 3.10 16.82 -14.75
C GLY A 226 2.57 18.20 -14.33
N ILE A 227 1.67 18.25 -13.34
CA ILE A 227 0.99 19.48 -12.90
C ILE A 227 1.96 20.39 -12.14
N LYS A 228 2.91 19.81 -11.43
CA LYS A 228 3.89 20.54 -10.61
C LYS A 228 5.27 20.38 -11.22
N ASP A 229 5.83 21.45 -11.76
CA ASP A 229 7.25 21.52 -12.11
C ASP A 229 8.04 22.04 -10.90
N ASN A 230 8.42 21.13 -10.00
CA ASN A 230 9.15 21.47 -8.79
C ASN A 230 10.19 20.39 -8.45
N PHE A 231 10.98 20.64 -7.40
CA PHE A 231 12.01 19.71 -6.94
C PHE A 231 11.44 18.33 -6.59
N ALA A 232 10.27 18.27 -5.93
CA ALA A 232 9.67 17.00 -5.52
C ALA A 232 9.26 16.13 -6.73
N ALA A 233 8.62 16.72 -7.74
CA ALA A 233 8.29 16.04 -9.01
C ALA A 233 9.56 15.48 -9.66
N SER A 234 10.56 16.36 -9.85
CA SER A 234 11.81 16.00 -10.50
C SER A 234 12.54 14.90 -9.72
N ALA A 235 12.62 15.00 -8.40
CA ALA A 235 13.31 14.01 -7.57
C ALA A 235 12.60 12.65 -7.63
N ILE A 236 11.28 12.59 -7.43
CA ILE A 236 10.51 11.33 -7.45
C ILE A 236 10.68 10.63 -8.79
N VAL A 237 10.44 11.35 -9.89
CA VAL A 237 10.55 10.77 -11.25
C VAL A 237 11.97 10.25 -11.50
N ASN A 238 13.00 11.03 -11.19
CA ASN A 238 14.39 10.61 -11.43
C ASN A 238 14.79 9.41 -10.58
N TYR A 239 14.48 9.40 -9.28
CA TYR A 239 14.80 8.25 -8.41
C TYR A 239 14.05 6.99 -8.85
N PHE A 240 12.79 7.10 -9.28
CA PHE A 240 12.01 5.96 -9.76
C PHE A 240 12.55 5.41 -11.09
N LEU A 241 12.92 6.28 -12.02
CA LEU A 241 13.51 5.87 -13.30
C LEU A 241 14.89 5.24 -13.13
N ASN A 242 15.75 5.83 -12.29
CA ASN A 242 17.04 5.24 -11.94
C ASN A 242 16.88 3.86 -11.32
N PHE A 243 15.94 3.71 -10.38
CA PHE A 243 15.67 2.41 -9.78
C PHE A 243 15.10 1.40 -10.78
N ALA A 244 14.16 1.81 -11.63
CA ALA A 244 13.62 0.93 -12.67
C ALA A 244 14.71 0.44 -13.64
N TYR A 245 15.71 1.28 -13.91
CA TYR A 245 16.79 0.97 -14.84
C TYR A 245 17.93 0.16 -14.21
N ASN A 246 18.38 0.57 -13.02
CA ASN A 246 19.61 0.11 -12.34
C ASN A 246 19.36 -0.73 -11.07
N LEU A 247 18.12 -0.79 -10.58
CA LEU A 247 17.79 -1.30 -9.22
C LEU A 247 18.49 -0.57 -8.08
N ASP A 248 18.88 0.68 -8.34
CA ASP A 248 19.44 1.59 -7.36
C ASP A 248 18.96 3.01 -7.73
N PRO A 249 18.17 3.68 -6.88
CA PRO A 249 17.66 5.01 -7.20
C PRO A 249 18.79 6.05 -7.31
N THR A 250 19.92 5.82 -6.65
CA THR A 250 21.06 6.75 -6.64
C THR A 250 21.99 6.58 -7.83
N ASP A 251 21.86 5.47 -8.57
CA ASP A 251 22.63 5.22 -9.78
C ASP A 251 21.92 5.83 -10.99
N ALA A 252 22.47 6.95 -11.50
CA ALA A 252 21.97 7.62 -12.70
C ALA A 252 22.65 7.11 -14.00
N SER A 253 23.40 6.01 -13.96
CA SER A 253 24.03 5.46 -15.16
C SER A 253 22.96 5.00 -16.16
N GLY A 254 23.03 5.47 -17.40
CA GLY A 254 22.02 5.18 -18.43
C GLY A 254 20.63 5.78 -18.18
N GLY A 255 20.45 6.66 -17.18
CA GLY A 255 19.19 7.29 -16.80
C GLY A 255 19.23 8.83 -16.82
N THR A 256 18.17 9.47 -16.31
CA THR A 256 18.08 10.94 -16.17
C THR A 256 18.67 11.38 -14.83
N ARG A 257 19.49 12.45 -14.85
CA ARG A 257 20.13 12.97 -13.64
C ARG A 257 19.07 13.58 -12.72
N ALA A 258 18.94 13.08 -11.50
CA ALA A 258 18.29 13.88 -10.45
C ALA A 258 19.05 15.20 -10.35
N THR A 259 18.36 16.33 -10.52
CA THR A 259 18.96 17.62 -10.19
C THR A 259 19.28 17.56 -8.71
N GLU A 260 20.57 17.56 -8.36
CA GLU A 260 21.00 17.88 -7.02
C GLU A 260 20.34 19.21 -6.68
N GLY A 261 19.34 19.20 -5.79
CA GLY A 261 18.92 20.42 -5.13
C GLY A 261 20.18 21.04 -4.56
N GLU A 262 20.36 22.34 -4.81
CA GLU A 262 21.50 23.12 -4.36
C GLU A 262 22.01 22.58 -3.02
N LYS A 263 23.27 22.13 -3.00
CA LYS A 263 24.01 22.01 -1.75
C LYS A 263 23.88 23.37 -1.07
N SER A 264 22.98 23.52 -0.10
CA SER A 264 23.06 24.64 0.81
C SER A 264 24.31 24.39 1.65
N SER A 265 25.42 24.94 1.19
CA SER A 265 26.59 25.16 1.99
C SER A 265 26.21 26.19 3.06
N SER A 266 25.55 25.76 4.14
CA SER A 266 25.59 26.50 5.38
C SER A 266 26.85 26.09 6.12
N THR A 267 27.98 26.66 5.72
CA THR A 267 29.09 26.87 6.65
C THR A 267 28.57 27.79 7.77
N GLY A 268 28.40 27.22 8.96
CA GLY A 268 28.02 27.91 10.19
C GLY A 268 28.54 27.12 11.40
N PRO A 269 28.87 27.78 12.52
CA PRO A 269 30.21 27.69 13.11
C PRO A 269 30.45 26.48 13.99
N THR A 270 31.73 26.10 14.02
CA THR A 270 32.39 25.19 14.97
C THR A 270 31.86 25.29 16.40
N GLY A 271 31.43 24.15 16.97
CA GLY A 271 30.99 24.03 18.36
C GLY A 271 31.43 22.71 19.00
N ARG A 272 32.64 22.75 19.59
CA ARG A 272 33.32 21.92 20.62
C ARG A 272 32.96 20.43 20.88
N PRO A 273 33.99 19.57 21.12
CA PRO A 273 33.83 18.18 21.50
C PRO A 273 33.43 18.02 22.97
N ALA A 274 32.61 17.00 23.25
CA ALA A 274 32.28 16.55 24.60
C ALA A 274 33.52 15.96 25.28
N SER A 275 33.86 16.51 26.45
CA SER A 275 34.83 15.92 27.38
C SER A 275 34.09 15.12 28.45
N ARG A 276 34.47 13.84 28.57
CA ARG A 276 34.31 12.86 29.66
C ARG A 276 33.00 12.82 30.43
#